data_AF-A0AA38UTQ0-F1
#
_entry.id   AF-A0AA38UTQ0-F1
#
_cell.length_a   1.000
_cell.length_b   1.000
_cell.length_c   1.000
_cell.angle_alpha   90.00
_cell.angle_beta   90.00
_cell.angle_gamma   90.00
#
_symmetry.space_group_name_H-M   'P 1'
#
loop_
_entity.id
_entity.type
_entity.pdbx_description
1 polymer ?
#
loop_
_entity_poly.entity_id
_entity_poly.type
_entity_poly.pdbx_seq_one_letter_code
_entity_poly.pdbx_strand_id
1 'polypeptide(L)'
;MFGLVLGTLNKAKTESKEREASDAAKRRQLLEARLQAKLRNETAEVRKQEEAKRDKTLAVRKEEELGVKLSVYRLRRTRTPYLANFLCTSDVVPDELTIEDEVEQSDSQFHAKILEKAKPPRSHPPPLYYLPKKLLPSQEAFLKKRKEQIEAASAAEWSAFVTERDAGVKDIRELREKVLNATTAQADEKEEKNVTNGGVKGHGDDVNMDMDNSNKVESTEPTSIEVTSGEKDKEGSGAAAMDVDAKPTSTQPENDNDDAVEY
;
A
#
# COMPACT_ATOMS: atom_id res chain seq x y z
N MET A 1 84.16 17.86 -29.52
CA MET A 1 82.75 18.26 -29.66
C MET A 1 81.73 17.17 -29.27
N PHE A 2 82.10 15.91 -29.03
CA PHE A 2 81.16 14.83 -28.68
C PHE A 2 80.61 14.87 -27.24
N GLY A 3 81.30 15.52 -26.29
CA GLY A 3 80.86 15.59 -24.88
C GLY A 3 79.61 16.43 -24.63
N LEU A 4 79.37 17.47 -25.46
CA LEU A 4 78.13 18.27 -25.37
C LEU A 4 76.90 17.47 -25.84
N VAL A 5 77.07 16.61 -26.83
CA VAL A 5 75.97 15.79 -27.39
C VAL A 5 75.56 14.66 -26.43
N LEU A 6 76.51 14.07 -25.70
CA LEU A 6 76.21 13.07 -24.66
C LEU A 6 75.53 13.68 -23.43
N GLY A 7 75.90 14.91 -23.04
CA GLY A 7 75.26 15.65 -21.96
C GLY A 7 73.81 16.05 -22.28
N THR A 8 73.55 16.51 -23.51
CA THR A 8 72.19 16.83 -23.95
C THR A 8 71.31 15.60 -24.12
N LEU A 9 71.87 14.47 -24.57
CA LEU A 9 71.14 13.20 -24.69
C LEU A 9 70.71 12.66 -23.32
N ASN A 10 71.60 12.70 -22.32
CA ASN A 10 71.27 12.27 -20.97
C ASN A 10 70.24 13.21 -20.30
N LYS A 11 70.35 14.52 -20.52
CA LYS A 11 69.37 15.50 -20.03
C LYS A 11 67.99 15.33 -20.69
N ALA A 12 67.95 15.05 -22.00
CA ALA A 12 66.70 14.74 -22.70
C ALA A 12 66.08 13.42 -22.20
N LYS A 13 66.90 12.42 -21.86
CA LYS A 13 66.43 11.14 -21.31
C LYS A 13 65.87 11.28 -19.89
N THR A 14 66.46 12.11 -19.04
CA THR A 14 65.93 12.39 -17.69
C THR A 14 64.65 13.21 -17.76
N GLU A 15 64.59 14.23 -18.62
CA GLU A 15 63.38 15.04 -18.81
C GLU A 15 62.23 14.22 -19.41
N SER A 16 62.51 13.27 -20.32
CA SER A 16 61.50 12.31 -20.83
C SER A 16 60.96 11.41 -19.71
N LYS A 17 61.85 10.87 -18.85
CA LYS A 17 61.43 10.01 -17.73
C LYS A 17 60.60 10.76 -16.69
N GLU A 18 60.95 12.01 -16.38
CA GLU A 18 60.18 12.85 -15.46
C GLU A 18 58.81 13.23 -16.05
N ARG A 19 58.76 13.51 -17.35
CA ARG A 19 57.49 13.73 -18.07
C ARG A 19 56.64 12.47 -18.11
N GLU A 20 57.21 11.33 -18.47
CA GLU A 20 56.54 10.02 -18.48
C GLU A 20 56.03 9.64 -17.09
N ALA A 21 56.80 9.90 -16.03
CA ALA A 21 56.35 9.69 -14.65
C ALA A 21 55.20 10.63 -14.27
N SER A 22 55.27 11.90 -14.69
CA SER A 22 54.20 12.89 -14.45
C SER A 22 52.93 12.57 -15.25
N ASP A 23 53.06 12.08 -16.48
CA ASP A 23 51.94 11.74 -17.36
C ASP A 23 51.34 10.38 -16.97
N ALA A 24 52.14 9.42 -16.52
CA ALA A 24 51.65 8.19 -15.91
C ALA A 24 50.89 8.48 -14.59
N ALA A 25 51.39 9.39 -13.76
CA ALA A 25 50.70 9.83 -12.54
C ALA A 25 49.38 10.53 -12.85
N LYS A 26 49.34 11.44 -13.84
CA LYS A 26 48.09 12.08 -14.30
C LYS A 26 47.10 11.05 -14.88
N ARG A 27 47.57 10.09 -15.69
CA ARG A 27 46.73 9.00 -16.20
C ARG A 27 46.15 8.16 -15.06
N ARG A 28 46.94 7.86 -14.03
CA ARG A 28 46.47 7.16 -12.83
C ARG A 28 45.42 7.97 -12.07
N GLN A 29 45.64 9.27 -11.85
CA GLN A 29 44.68 10.16 -11.20
C GLN A 29 43.37 10.26 -11.99
N LEU A 30 43.43 10.35 -13.32
CA LEU A 30 42.25 10.38 -14.19
C LEU A 30 41.46 9.05 -14.15
N LEU A 31 42.16 7.92 -14.13
CA LEU A 31 41.53 6.61 -13.99
C LEU A 31 40.88 6.46 -12.62
N GLU A 32 41.57 6.86 -11.55
CA GLU A 32 41.04 6.82 -10.19
C GLU A 32 39.82 7.74 -10.03
N ALA A 33 39.88 8.96 -10.57
CA ALA A 33 38.75 9.87 -10.60
C ALA A 33 37.56 9.29 -11.37
N ARG A 34 37.81 8.62 -12.51
CA ARG A 34 36.76 7.93 -13.28
C ARG A 34 36.17 6.76 -12.52
N LEU A 35 36.99 5.97 -11.81
CA LEU A 35 36.51 4.87 -10.97
C LEU A 35 35.69 5.37 -9.78
N GLN A 36 36.15 6.42 -9.09
CA GLN A 36 35.39 7.05 -8.02
C GLN A 36 34.06 7.63 -8.52
N ALA A 37 34.05 8.25 -9.71
CA ALA A 37 32.82 8.73 -10.34
C ALA A 37 31.86 7.58 -10.67
N LYS A 38 32.36 6.47 -11.21
CA LYS A 38 31.53 5.26 -11.44
C LYS A 38 30.94 4.72 -10.15
N LEU A 39 31.74 4.55 -9.10
CA LEU A 39 31.26 4.09 -7.79
C LEU A 39 30.20 5.03 -7.19
N ARG A 40 30.38 6.35 -7.31
CA ARG A 40 29.37 7.33 -6.87
C ARG A 40 28.08 7.20 -7.67
N ASN A 41 28.16 7.02 -8.99
CA ASN A 41 26.99 6.85 -9.83
C ASN A 41 26.26 5.53 -9.55
N GLU A 42 26.98 4.42 -9.42
CA GLU A 42 26.41 3.11 -9.07
C GLU A 42 25.74 3.14 -7.69
N THR A 43 26.39 3.72 -6.68
CA THR A 43 25.77 3.87 -5.35
C THR A 43 24.54 4.79 -5.37
N ALA A 44 24.53 5.84 -6.18
CA ALA A 44 23.35 6.70 -6.36
C ALA A 44 22.22 5.95 -7.09
N GLU A 45 22.54 5.13 -8.09
CA GLU A 45 21.57 4.31 -8.83
C GLU A 45 20.92 3.26 -7.92
N VAL A 46 21.71 2.56 -7.09
CA VAL A 46 21.21 1.62 -6.09
C VAL A 46 20.28 2.32 -5.09
N ARG A 47 20.65 3.51 -4.60
CA ARG A 47 19.77 4.29 -3.70
C ARG A 47 18.45 4.66 -4.37
N LYS A 48 18.47 5.16 -5.62
CA LYS A 48 17.25 5.46 -6.39
C LYS A 48 16.37 4.21 -6.58
N GLN A 49 16.98 3.06 -6.86
CA GLN A 49 16.25 1.78 -6.99
C GLN A 49 15.61 1.34 -5.67
N GLU A 50 16.32 1.48 -4.55
CA GLU A 50 15.76 1.17 -3.23
C GLU A 50 14.63 2.12 -2.85
N GLU A 51 14.77 3.42 -3.10
CA GLU A 51 13.72 4.41 -2.87
C GLU A 51 12.48 4.11 -3.72
N ALA A 52 12.64 3.81 -5.01
CA ALA A 52 11.52 3.42 -5.87
C ALA A 52 10.83 2.12 -5.39
N LYS A 53 11.59 1.13 -4.90
CA LYS A 53 11.01 -0.08 -4.31
C LYS A 53 10.25 0.24 -3.02
N ARG A 54 10.79 1.10 -2.15
CA ARG A 54 10.12 1.56 -0.92
C ARG A 54 8.81 2.27 -1.25
N ASP A 55 8.84 3.23 -2.17
CA ASP A 55 7.65 3.99 -2.60
C ASP A 55 6.59 3.06 -3.22
N LYS A 56 6.99 2.05 -4.00
CA LYS A 56 6.08 1.03 -4.53
C LYS A 56 5.39 0.26 -3.40
N THR A 57 6.15 -0.24 -2.41
CA THR A 57 5.56 -0.97 -1.28
C THR A 57 4.66 -0.08 -0.41
N LEU A 58 5.02 1.19 -0.26
CA LEU A 58 4.26 2.17 0.49
C LEU A 58 2.93 2.49 -0.20
N ALA A 59 2.94 2.64 -1.53
CA ALA A 59 1.72 2.84 -2.32
C ALA A 59 0.73 1.67 -2.16
N VAL A 60 1.22 0.43 -2.23
CA VAL A 60 0.40 -0.79 -2.03
C VAL A 60 -0.19 -0.81 -0.62
N ARG A 61 0.64 -0.57 0.41
CA ARG A 61 0.18 -0.54 1.80
C ARG A 61 -0.90 0.52 2.03
N LYS A 62 -0.70 1.73 1.50
CA LYS A 62 -1.70 2.81 1.61
C LYS A 62 -3.01 2.44 0.91
N GLU A 63 -2.96 1.74 -0.21
CA GLU A 63 -4.13 1.28 -0.95
C GLU A 63 -4.92 0.21 -0.18
N GLU A 64 -4.23 -0.77 0.41
CA GLU A 64 -4.82 -1.79 1.29
C GLU A 64 -5.48 -1.16 2.52
N GLU A 65 -4.77 -0.24 3.20
CA GLU A 65 -5.30 0.50 4.35
C GLU A 65 -6.56 1.30 3.99
N LEU A 66 -6.57 1.97 2.83
CA LEU A 66 -7.74 2.68 2.32
C LEU A 66 -8.90 1.72 2.01
N GLY A 67 -8.61 0.56 1.42
CA GLY A 67 -9.58 -0.50 1.15
C GLY A 67 -10.24 -1.03 2.42
N VAL A 68 -9.46 -1.32 3.46
CA VAL A 68 -9.97 -1.75 4.77
C VAL A 68 -10.85 -0.66 5.38
N LYS A 69 -10.37 0.60 5.41
CA LYS A 69 -11.17 1.74 5.90
C LYS A 69 -12.51 1.84 5.17
N LEU A 70 -12.50 1.79 3.84
CA LEU A 70 -13.71 1.85 3.03
C LEU A 70 -14.73 0.77 3.41
N SER A 71 -14.28 -0.47 3.63
CA SER A 71 -15.16 -1.57 4.04
C SER A 71 -15.83 -1.29 5.40
N VAL A 72 -15.06 -0.76 6.36
CA VAL A 72 -15.55 -0.42 7.70
C VAL A 72 -16.55 0.74 7.65
N TYR A 73 -16.25 1.82 6.93
CA TYR A 73 -17.16 2.96 6.81
C TYR A 73 -18.44 2.58 6.07
N ARG A 74 -18.38 1.74 5.04
CA ARG A 74 -19.58 1.21 4.36
C ARG A 74 -20.44 0.40 5.32
N LEU A 75 -19.84 -0.50 6.09
CA LEU A 75 -20.57 -1.31 7.07
C LEU A 75 -21.25 -0.43 8.13
N ARG A 76 -20.55 0.58 8.66
CA ARG A 76 -21.12 1.52 9.65
C ARG A 76 -22.26 2.33 9.06
N ARG A 77 -22.08 2.86 7.84
CA ARG A 77 -23.10 3.67 7.16
C ARG A 77 -24.40 2.91 6.92
N THR A 78 -24.34 1.61 6.64
CA THR A 78 -25.55 0.81 6.42
C THR A 78 -26.11 0.25 7.72
N ARG A 79 -25.26 -0.28 8.59
CA ARG A 79 -25.68 -1.03 9.78
C ARG A 79 -26.09 -0.12 10.94
N THR A 80 -25.35 0.96 11.22
CA THR A 80 -25.62 1.79 12.40
C THR A 80 -26.98 2.50 12.32
N PRO A 81 -27.36 3.14 11.19
CA PRO A 81 -28.69 3.72 11.05
C PRO A 81 -29.81 2.67 11.07
N TYR A 82 -29.54 1.46 10.55
CA TYR A 82 -30.51 0.37 10.65
C TYR A 82 -30.77 -0.04 12.10
N LEU A 83 -29.71 -0.21 12.90
CA LEU A 83 -29.81 -0.58 14.32
C LEU A 83 -30.43 0.53 15.19
N ALA A 84 -30.34 1.79 14.76
CA ALA A 84 -30.98 2.93 15.44
C ALA A 84 -32.52 2.81 15.53
N ASN A 85 -33.13 1.92 14.73
CA ASN A 85 -34.56 1.61 14.80
C ASN A 85 -34.97 0.73 15.97
N PHE A 86 -34.01 0.15 16.69
CA PHE A 86 -34.25 -0.80 17.77
C PHE A 86 -33.80 -0.21 19.11
N LEU A 87 -34.46 -0.64 20.17
CA LEU A 87 -33.97 -0.45 21.54
C LEU A 87 -32.90 -1.51 21.83
N CYS A 88 -31.92 -1.14 22.63
CA CYS A 88 -30.89 -2.02 23.14
C CYS A 88 -31.09 -2.24 24.63
N THR A 89 -30.77 -3.42 25.14
CA THR A 89 -30.83 -3.72 26.59
C THR A 89 -29.89 -2.86 27.43
N SER A 90 -28.89 -2.22 26.82
CA SER A 90 -27.98 -1.27 27.46
C SER A 90 -28.46 0.18 27.41
N ASP A 91 -29.62 0.46 26.81
CA ASP A 91 -30.10 1.82 26.66
C ASP A 91 -30.69 2.36 27.95
N VAL A 92 -30.33 3.60 28.28
CA VAL A 92 -30.98 4.37 29.33
C VAL A 92 -31.99 5.30 28.64
N VAL A 93 -33.27 4.95 28.71
CA VAL A 93 -34.37 5.78 28.21
C VAL A 93 -34.77 6.74 29.32
N PRO A 94 -34.53 8.05 29.20
CA PRO A 94 -34.95 9.02 30.21
C PRO A 94 -36.47 9.07 30.30
N ASP A 95 -37.01 9.13 31.52
CA ASP A 95 -38.42 9.46 31.72
C ASP A 95 -38.64 10.96 31.44
N GLU A 96 -39.86 11.32 31.00
CA GLU A 96 -40.28 12.64 30.50
C GLU A 96 -39.92 13.83 31.43
N LEU A 97 -39.56 13.58 32.69
CA LEU A 97 -39.22 14.58 33.71
C LEU A 97 -37.74 15.01 33.72
N THR A 98 -36.88 14.34 32.95
CA THR A 98 -35.42 14.55 32.93
C THR A 98 -34.87 14.96 31.56
N ILE A 99 -35.72 15.56 30.73
CA ILE A 99 -35.30 16.11 29.42
C ILE A 99 -34.61 17.46 29.69
N GLU A 100 -33.41 17.42 30.27
CA GLU A 100 -32.51 18.56 30.27
C GLU A 100 -31.64 18.50 29.01
N ASP A 101 -31.64 19.62 28.29
CA ASP A 101 -30.98 19.83 27.01
C ASP A 101 -29.46 19.59 27.10
N GLU A 102 -29.00 18.40 26.69
CA GLU A 102 -27.60 18.21 26.29
C GLU A 102 -27.35 19.04 25.03
N VAL A 103 -26.80 20.24 25.26
CA VAL A 103 -26.43 21.27 24.28
C VAL A 103 -25.77 20.67 23.04
N GLU A 104 -26.39 20.92 21.89
CA GLU A 104 -25.90 20.60 20.55
C GLU A 104 -24.62 21.38 20.27
N GLN A 105 -23.46 20.79 20.56
CA GLN A 105 -22.19 21.27 20.04
C GLN A 105 -21.87 20.52 18.75
N SER A 106 -21.94 21.22 17.62
CA SER A 106 -21.75 20.72 16.25
C SER A 106 -20.29 20.45 15.88
N ASP A 107 -19.47 20.02 16.85
CA ASP A 107 -18.08 19.68 16.58
C ASP A 107 -17.98 18.30 15.95
N SER A 108 -17.00 18.09 15.07
CA SER A 108 -16.71 16.77 14.50
C SER A 108 -16.50 15.67 15.57
N GLN A 109 -16.02 16.07 16.75
CA GLN A 109 -15.90 15.20 17.91
C GLN A 109 -17.25 14.77 18.49
N PHE A 110 -18.30 15.57 18.34
CA PHE A 110 -19.65 15.24 18.79
C PHE A 110 -20.25 14.09 17.96
N HIS A 111 -20.14 14.14 16.64
CA HIS A 111 -20.61 13.05 15.78
C HIS A 111 -19.88 11.73 16.05
N ALA A 112 -18.57 11.77 16.31
CA ALA A 112 -17.80 10.59 16.71
C ALA A 112 -18.31 10.00 18.04
N LYS A 113 -18.57 10.84 19.04
CA LYS A 113 -19.14 10.43 20.34
C LYS A 113 -20.53 9.82 20.20
N ILE A 114 -21.39 10.35 19.33
CA ILE A 114 -22.71 9.77 19.05
C ILE A 114 -22.56 8.33 18.52
N LEU A 115 -21.69 8.14 17.53
CA LEU A 115 -21.47 6.81 16.93
C LEU A 115 -20.79 5.83 17.89
N GLU A 116 -20.01 6.33 18.85
CA GLU A 116 -19.43 5.52 19.92
C GLU A 116 -20.50 5.11 20.94
N LYS A 117 -21.34 6.04 21.41
CA LYS A 117 -22.47 5.75 22.30
C LYS A 117 -23.49 4.78 21.66
N ALA A 118 -23.62 4.82 20.33
CA ALA A 118 -24.48 3.89 19.59
C ALA A 118 -23.97 2.44 19.57
N LYS A 119 -22.69 2.21 19.90
CA LYS A 119 -22.15 0.86 20.00
C LYS A 119 -22.47 0.29 21.38
N PRO A 120 -23.13 -0.86 21.44
CA PRO A 120 -23.47 -1.47 22.70
C PRO A 120 -22.17 -1.93 23.39
N PRO A 121 -22.09 -1.82 24.73
CA PRO A 121 -20.91 -2.28 25.46
C PRO A 121 -20.71 -3.78 25.23
N ARG A 122 -19.45 -4.21 25.15
CA ARG A 122 -19.12 -5.65 25.10
C ARG A 122 -19.33 -6.25 26.49
N SER A 123 -20.55 -6.69 26.76
CA SER A 123 -20.93 -7.36 28.01
C SER A 123 -21.19 -8.85 27.80
N HIS A 124 -21.14 -9.60 28.90
CA HIS A 124 -21.61 -10.97 28.98
C HIS A 124 -22.79 -11.02 29.97
N PRO A 125 -24.03 -11.28 29.52
CA PRO A 125 -24.44 -11.64 28.16
C PRO A 125 -24.35 -10.47 27.15
N PRO A 126 -24.25 -10.77 25.83
CA PRO A 126 -24.25 -9.75 24.79
C PRO A 126 -25.55 -8.93 24.79
N PRO A 127 -25.48 -7.61 24.53
CA PRO A 127 -26.67 -6.78 24.42
C PRO A 127 -27.57 -7.21 23.27
N LEU A 128 -28.87 -7.15 23.50
CA LEU A 128 -29.88 -7.54 22.51
C LEU A 128 -30.58 -6.30 21.96
N TYR A 129 -30.72 -6.26 20.65
CA TYR A 129 -31.57 -5.30 19.97
C TYR A 129 -32.99 -5.86 19.88
N TYR A 130 -33.97 -5.08 20.32
CA TYR A 130 -35.37 -5.47 20.32
C TYR A 130 -36.27 -4.29 19.98
N LEU A 131 -37.47 -4.60 19.48
CA LEU A 131 -38.51 -3.62 19.21
C LEU A 131 -39.82 -4.12 19.82
N PRO A 132 -40.28 -3.52 20.94
CA PRO A 132 -41.57 -3.86 21.54
C PRO A 132 -42.73 -3.65 20.57
N LYS A 133 -43.75 -4.50 20.64
CA LYS A 133 -44.97 -4.37 19.82
C LYS A 133 -45.75 -3.09 20.12
N LYS A 134 -45.69 -2.60 21.36
CA LYS A 134 -46.26 -1.34 21.81
C LYS A 134 -45.15 -0.52 22.45
N LEU A 135 -44.90 0.67 21.92
CA LEU A 135 -43.90 1.58 22.44
C LEU A 135 -44.54 2.57 23.41
N LEU A 136 -43.80 2.96 24.44
CA LEU A 136 -44.17 4.09 25.28
C LEU A 136 -43.83 5.41 24.54
N PRO A 137 -44.55 6.52 24.80
CA PRO A 137 -44.24 7.82 24.19
C PRO A 137 -42.77 8.24 24.40
N SER A 138 -42.21 8.00 25.59
CA SER A 138 -40.79 8.25 25.89
C SER A 138 -39.85 7.42 25.01
N GLN A 139 -40.19 6.16 24.73
CA GLN A 139 -39.40 5.28 23.84
C GLN A 139 -39.50 5.72 22.39
N GLU A 140 -40.67 6.17 21.92
CA GLU A 140 -40.83 6.69 20.56
C GLU A 140 -40.02 7.98 20.36
N ALA A 141 -40.08 8.91 21.32
CA ALA A 141 -39.30 10.14 21.28
C ALA A 141 -37.80 9.84 21.29
N PHE A 142 -37.36 8.90 22.13
CA PHE A 142 -35.97 8.45 22.20
C PHE A 142 -35.48 7.85 20.88
N LEU A 143 -36.26 6.93 20.27
CA LEU A 143 -35.91 6.33 18.99
C LEU A 143 -35.87 7.36 17.86
N LYS A 144 -36.80 8.32 17.83
CA LYS A 144 -36.78 9.40 16.83
C LYS A 144 -35.52 10.26 16.96
N LYS A 145 -35.23 10.77 18.17
CA LYS A 145 -34.03 11.57 18.45
C LYS A 145 -32.76 10.80 18.08
N ARG A 146 -32.67 9.53 18.47
CA ARG A 146 -31.53 8.67 18.12
C ARG A 146 -31.36 8.50 16.62
N LYS A 147 -32.44 8.23 15.88
CA LYS A 147 -32.38 8.06 14.42
C LYS A 147 -31.82 9.31 13.75
N GLU A 148 -32.35 10.48 14.10
CA GLU A 148 -31.89 11.76 13.56
C GLU A 148 -30.41 12.01 13.89
N GLN A 149 -30.00 11.80 15.13
CA GLN A 149 -28.61 11.97 15.56
C GLN A 149 -27.65 11.00 14.87
N ILE A 150 -28.02 9.72 14.77
CA ILE A 150 -27.18 8.69 14.13
C ILE A 150 -27.13 8.89 12.62
N GLU A 151 -28.25 9.26 11.98
CA GLU A 151 -28.29 9.55 10.56
C GLU A 151 -27.39 10.73 10.22
N ALA A 152 -27.55 11.86 10.94
CA ALA A 152 -26.69 13.03 10.79
C ALA A 152 -25.21 12.71 11.05
N ALA A 153 -24.90 11.98 12.14
CA ALA A 153 -23.53 11.60 12.46
C ALA A 153 -22.92 10.64 11.44
N SER A 154 -23.69 9.68 10.92
CA SER A 154 -23.22 8.74 9.88
C SER A 154 -22.98 9.43 8.53
N ALA A 155 -23.79 10.43 8.19
CA ALA A 155 -23.61 11.25 7.00
C ALA A 155 -22.37 12.14 7.11
N ALA A 156 -22.15 12.76 8.29
CA ALA A 156 -20.96 13.55 8.58
C ALA A 156 -19.67 12.71 8.59
N GLU A 157 -19.71 11.52 9.20
CA GLU A 157 -18.58 10.57 9.19
C GLU A 157 -18.26 10.15 7.74
N TRP A 158 -19.28 9.87 6.93
CA TRP A 158 -19.09 9.48 5.53
C TRP A 158 -18.52 10.60 4.67
N SER A 159 -19.01 11.84 4.80
CA SER A 159 -18.48 12.97 4.03
C SER A 159 -17.02 13.26 4.38
N ALA A 160 -16.65 13.19 5.66
CA ALA A 160 -15.27 13.30 6.11
C ALA A 160 -14.38 12.16 5.57
N PHE A 161 -14.89 10.93 5.53
CA PHE A 161 -14.14 9.82 4.95
C PHE A 161 -13.98 9.95 3.42
N VAL A 162 -14.97 10.47 2.71
CA VAL A 162 -14.85 10.70 1.25
C VAL A 162 -13.72 11.68 0.95
N THR A 163 -13.59 12.76 1.72
CA THR A 163 -12.48 13.71 1.53
C THR A 163 -11.13 13.10 1.89
N GLU A 164 -11.04 12.31 2.97
CA GLU A 164 -9.84 11.54 3.32
C GLU A 164 -9.46 10.55 2.21
N ARG A 165 -10.45 9.82 1.67
CA ARG A 165 -10.25 8.88 0.57
C ARG A 165 -9.71 9.58 -0.67
N ASP A 166 -10.29 10.72 -1.03
CA ASP A 166 -9.87 11.46 -2.21
C ASP A 166 -8.45 12.01 -2.06
N ALA A 167 -8.06 12.42 -0.85
CA ALA A 167 -6.67 12.75 -0.53
C ALA A 167 -5.76 11.52 -0.61
N GLY A 168 -6.15 10.39 0.00
CA GLY A 168 -5.37 9.15 -0.03
C GLY A 168 -5.17 8.58 -1.44
N VAL A 169 -6.17 8.69 -2.32
CA VAL A 169 -6.05 8.29 -3.72
C VAL A 169 -5.06 9.19 -4.47
N LYS A 170 -5.03 10.50 -4.19
CA LYS A 170 -4.04 11.42 -4.77
C LYS A 170 -2.62 11.04 -4.31
N ASP A 171 -2.42 10.83 -3.01
CA ASP A 171 -1.14 10.37 -2.47
C ASP A 171 -0.64 9.08 -3.14
N ILE A 172 -1.52 8.10 -3.31
CA ILE A 172 -1.19 6.82 -3.96
C ILE A 172 -0.81 7.04 -5.43
N ARG A 173 -1.52 7.91 -6.14
CA ARG A 173 -1.18 8.27 -7.53
C ARG A 173 0.19 8.94 -7.60
N GLU A 174 0.47 9.91 -6.72
CA GLU A 174 1.78 10.58 -6.68
C GLU A 174 2.92 9.61 -6.41
N LEU A 175 2.74 8.65 -5.50
CA LEU A 175 3.73 7.61 -5.24
C LEU A 175 3.94 6.70 -6.46
N ARG A 176 2.86 6.30 -7.12
CA ARG A 176 2.95 5.49 -8.36
C ARG A 176 3.62 6.25 -9.49
N GLU A 177 3.33 7.55 -9.66
CA GLU A 177 3.99 8.41 -10.64
C GLU A 177 5.49 8.57 -10.35
N LYS A 178 5.88 8.76 -9.09
CA LYS A 178 7.30 8.78 -8.68
C LYS A 178 8.01 7.48 -9.03
N VAL A 179 7.37 6.34 -8.75
CA VAL A 179 7.91 5.02 -9.09
C VAL A 179 8.04 4.87 -10.60
N LEU A 180 7.02 5.25 -11.37
CA LEU A 180 7.05 5.20 -12.84
C LEU A 180 8.20 6.04 -13.39
N ASN A 181 8.30 7.31 -12.98
CA ASN A 181 9.37 8.22 -13.40
C ASN A 181 10.77 7.70 -13.03
N ALA A 182 10.92 7.09 -11.85
CA ALA A 182 12.20 6.49 -11.44
C ALA A 182 12.54 5.24 -12.28
N THR A 183 11.54 4.44 -12.66
CA THR A 183 11.75 3.24 -13.49
C THR A 183 12.03 3.58 -14.96
N THR A 184 11.35 4.58 -15.53
CA THR A 184 11.60 5.03 -16.92
C THR A 184 12.96 5.70 -17.03
N ALA A 185 13.30 6.60 -16.10
CA ALA A 185 14.62 7.24 -16.08
C ALA A 185 15.75 6.20 -15.95
N GLN A 186 15.53 5.09 -15.24
CA GLN A 186 16.49 3.99 -15.17
C GLN A 186 16.58 3.16 -16.45
N ALA A 187 15.47 3.00 -17.18
CA ALA A 187 15.49 2.33 -18.48
C ALA A 187 16.29 3.18 -19.48
N ASP A 188 16.02 4.48 -19.54
CA ASP A 188 16.69 5.42 -20.44
C ASP A 188 18.20 5.53 -20.12
N GLU A 189 18.57 5.64 -18.83
CA GLU A 189 19.99 5.66 -18.41
C GLU A 189 20.73 4.35 -18.75
N LYS A 190 20.03 3.20 -18.73
CA LYS A 190 20.62 1.90 -19.09
C LYS A 190 20.83 1.78 -20.60
N GLU A 191 19.89 2.28 -21.40
CA GLU A 191 20.04 2.30 -22.86
C GLU A 191 21.21 3.20 -23.30
N GLU A 192 21.37 4.39 -22.71
CA GLU A 192 22.49 5.29 -23.00
C GLU A 192 23.87 4.71 -22.59
N LYS A 193 23.94 4.02 -21.44
CA LYS A 193 25.17 3.35 -20.98
C LYS A 193 25.54 2.15 -21.86
N ASN A 194 24.57 1.46 -22.46
CA ASN A 194 24.81 0.32 -23.32
C ASN A 194 25.35 0.75 -24.70
N VAL A 195 24.87 1.89 -25.23
CA VAL A 195 25.36 2.46 -26.50
C VAL A 195 26.78 3.02 -26.37
N THR A 196 27.15 3.57 -25.22
CA THR A 196 28.48 4.19 -25.00
C THR A 196 29.61 3.22 -24.63
N ASN A 197 29.29 1.98 -24.22
CA ASN A 197 30.29 0.94 -23.91
C ASN A 197 30.54 -0.07 -25.05
N GLY A 198 29.89 0.06 -26.21
CA GLY A 198 30.08 -0.80 -27.40
C GLY A 198 31.42 -0.67 -28.12
N GLY A 199 32.43 -0.05 -27.50
CA GLY A 199 33.68 0.36 -28.13
C GLY A 199 34.95 -0.32 -27.62
N VAL A 200 34.91 -1.57 -27.14
CA VAL A 200 36.12 -2.42 -27.01
C VAL A 200 35.75 -3.86 -27.36
N LYS A 201 35.86 -4.21 -28.66
CA LYS A 201 35.98 -5.61 -29.12
C LYS A 201 37.34 -6.15 -28.64
N GLY A 202 37.37 -6.66 -27.42
CA GLY A 202 38.40 -7.60 -26.99
C GLY A 202 37.99 -9.00 -27.42
N HIS A 203 38.60 -9.49 -28.49
CA HIS A 203 38.52 -10.88 -28.90
C HIS A 203 39.24 -11.73 -27.84
N GLY A 204 38.47 -12.56 -27.15
CA GLY A 204 38.97 -13.55 -26.20
C GLY A 204 37.91 -14.63 -26.08
N ASP A 205 38.11 -15.70 -26.84
CA ASP A 205 37.69 -17.05 -26.44
C ASP A 205 37.87 -17.20 -24.93
N ASP A 206 36.88 -17.73 -24.22
CA ASP A 206 36.88 -19.16 -23.89
C ASP A 206 35.81 -19.49 -22.82
N VAL A 207 35.33 -20.73 -22.89
CA VAL A 207 34.61 -21.51 -21.87
C VAL A 207 33.13 -21.20 -21.57
N ASN A 208 32.30 -21.95 -22.30
CA ASN A 208 31.05 -22.57 -21.87
C ASN A 208 31.07 -23.01 -20.38
N MET A 209 30.12 -22.53 -19.59
CA MET A 209 29.62 -23.24 -18.42
C MET A 209 28.10 -23.28 -18.54
N ASP A 210 27.60 -24.36 -19.12
CA ASP A 210 26.24 -24.83 -18.95
C ASP A 210 25.92 -24.89 -17.44
N MET A 211 24.97 -24.08 -17.00
CA MET A 211 24.27 -24.34 -15.76
C MET A 211 22.78 -24.43 -16.05
N ASP A 212 22.37 -25.67 -16.23
CA ASP A 212 21.02 -26.18 -16.19
C ASP A 212 20.32 -25.67 -14.91
N ASN A 213 19.28 -24.86 -15.06
CA ASN A 213 18.29 -24.71 -14.01
C ASN A 213 16.90 -24.51 -14.63
N SER A 214 16.18 -25.62 -14.68
CA SER A 214 14.75 -25.73 -14.84
C SER A 214 13.98 -24.67 -14.04
N ASN A 215 13.25 -23.80 -14.73
CA ASN A 215 11.94 -23.38 -14.22
C ASN A 215 10.97 -23.09 -15.37
N LYS A 216 10.05 -24.04 -15.54
CA LYS A 216 8.88 -23.99 -16.40
C LYS A 216 7.90 -22.96 -15.85
N VAL A 217 7.72 -21.84 -16.54
CA VAL A 217 6.57 -20.95 -16.31
C VAL A 217 5.70 -20.97 -17.56
N GLU A 218 4.53 -21.56 -17.38
CA GLU A 218 3.41 -21.56 -18.31
C GLU A 218 2.94 -20.14 -18.58
N SER A 219 2.78 -19.85 -19.87
CA SER A 219 2.13 -18.67 -20.42
C SER A 219 0.63 -18.73 -20.15
N THR A 220 0.10 -17.75 -19.42
CA THR A 220 -1.32 -17.38 -19.53
C THR A 220 -1.45 -15.86 -19.62
N GLU A 221 -2.08 -15.46 -20.70
CA GLU A 221 -2.38 -14.09 -21.12
C GLU A 221 -3.27 -13.34 -20.10
N PRO A 222 -3.18 -11.99 -20.06
CA PRO A 222 -4.04 -11.18 -19.22
C PRO A 222 -5.43 -11.01 -19.85
N THR A 223 -6.45 -11.63 -19.26
CA THR A 223 -7.85 -11.33 -19.54
C THR A 223 -8.23 -9.98 -18.93
N SER A 224 -8.61 -9.05 -19.78
CA SER A 224 -9.28 -7.78 -19.47
C SER A 224 -10.62 -8.03 -18.77
N ILE A 225 -10.78 -7.56 -17.53
CA ILE A 225 -12.08 -7.49 -16.85
C ILE A 225 -12.54 -6.02 -16.88
N GLU A 226 -13.37 -5.73 -17.87
CA GLU A 226 -14.25 -4.56 -17.92
C GLU A 226 -15.46 -4.86 -17.01
N VAL A 227 -15.65 -4.05 -15.97
CA VAL A 227 -16.88 -4.04 -15.17
C VAL A 227 -17.74 -2.90 -15.68
N THR A 228 -18.78 -3.23 -16.44
CA THR A 228 -19.90 -2.32 -16.73
C THR A 228 -21.19 -2.84 -16.09
N SER A 229 -21.94 -1.89 -15.56
CA SER A 229 -23.13 -2.00 -14.74
C SER A 229 -24.44 -1.89 -15.55
N GLY A 230 -25.48 -2.65 -15.15
CA GLY A 230 -26.91 -2.45 -15.52
C GLY A 230 -27.29 -3.09 -16.86
N GLU A 231 -28.44 -3.72 -17.07
CA GLU A 231 -29.79 -3.50 -16.53
C GLU A 231 -30.67 -4.77 -16.56
N LYS A 232 -31.79 -4.71 -15.82
CA LYS A 232 -32.87 -5.70 -15.74
C LYS A 232 -33.66 -5.81 -17.05
N ASP A 233 -34.13 -7.02 -17.38
CA ASP A 233 -35.55 -7.39 -17.53
C ASP A 233 -35.69 -8.69 -18.32
N LYS A 234 -36.22 -9.75 -17.69
CA LYS A 234 -37.39 -10.50 -18.17
C LYS A 234 -37.74 -11.70 -17.30
N GLU A 235 -39.04 -11.81 -17.10
CA GLU A 235 -39.83 -12.89 -16.51
C GLU A 235 -39.64 -14.24 -17.22
N GLY A 236 -39.91 -15.34 -16.51
CA GLY A 236 -40.24 -16.61 -17.16
C GLY A 236 -39.95 -17.89 -16.37
N SER A 237 -40.91 -18.29 -15.55
CA SER A 237 -41.28 -19.65 -15.10
C SER A 237 -40.35 -20.86 -15.35
N GLY A 238 -40.21 -21.72 -14.33
CA GLY A 238 -39.88 -23.13 -14.54
C GLY A 238 -39.57 -23.87 -13.24
N ALA A 239 -40.45 -24.79 -12.85
CA ALA A 239 -40.45 -25.51 -11.58
C ALA A 239 -39.48 -26.70 -11.51
N ALA A 240 -39.31 -27.19 -10.28
CA ALA A 240 -38.88 -28.53 -9.86
C ALA A 240 -37.38 -28.88 -9.91
N ALA A 241 -36.76 -29.01 -8.74
CA ALA A 241 -36.60 -30.31 -8.08
C ALA A 241 -35.89 -30.15 -6.72
N MET A 242 -36.42 -30.85 -5.72
CA MET A 242 -35.79 -31.11 -4.42
C MET A 242 -34.50 -31.91 -4.60
N ASP A 243 -33.48 -31.63 -3.79
CA ASP A 243 -32.80 -32.72 -3.08
C ASP A 243 -32.17 -32.23 -1.77
N VAL A 244 -32.33 -33.05 -0.74
CA VAL A 244 -31.91 -32.89 0.65
C VAL A 244 -30.99 -34.06 0.93
N ASP A 245 -29.72 -33.85 1.25
CA ASP A 245 -29.10 -34.32 2.51
C ASP A 245 -27.56 -34.19 2.55
N ALA A 246 -27.07 -34.25 3.80
CA ALA A 246 -25.75 -34.71 4.23
C ALA A 246 -24.57 -33.72 4.37
N LYS A 247 -24.55 -33.12 5.58
CA LYS A 247 -23.48 -33.19 6.61
C LYS A 247 -22.33 -32.15 6.58
N PRO A 248 -22.14 -31.39 7.68
CA PRO A 248 -20.99 -30.52 7.89
C PRO A 248 -19.80 -31.28 8.49
N THR A 249 -18.66 -31.27 7.81
CA THR A 249 -17.37 -31.67 8.41
C THR A 249 -16.72 -30.47 9.07
N SER A 250 -16.80 -30.49 10.40
CA SER A 250 -15.97 -29.76 11.36
C SER A 250 -14.52 -30.21 11.24
N THR A 251 -13.61 -29.28 10.93
CA THR A 251 -12.16 -29.51 11.05
C THR A 251 -11.46 -28.25 11.57
N GLN A 252 -11.22 -28.22 12.88
CA GLN A 252 -10.09 -27.57 13.59
C GLN A 252 -10.19 -28.02 15.06
N PRO A 253 -9.11 -28.03 15.88
CA PRO A 253 -7.72 -27.60 15.62
C PRO A 253 -6.64 -28.64 16.01
N GLU A 254 -5.42 -28.49 15.51
CA GLU A 254 -4.22 -29.03 16.18
C GLU A 254 -3.33 -27.86 16.58
N ASN A 255 -3.17 -27.71 17.91
CA ASN A 255 -2.22 -26.85 18.58
C ASN A 255 -0.94 -27.66 18.79
N ASP A 256 0.11 -27.37 18.03
CA ASP A 256 1.46 -27.82 18.37
C ASP A 256 2.14 -26.74 19.21
N ASN A 257 2.03 -26.91 20.53
CA ASN A 257 2.95 -26.35 21.51
C ASN A 257 3.80 -27.51 22.03
N ASP A 258 5.05 -27.62 21.58
CA ASP A 258 6.12 -28.32 22.30
C ASP A 258 7.47 -27.88 21.72
N ASP A 259 7.98 -26.73 22.17
CA ASP A 259 9.41 -26.42 22.11
C ASP A 259 9.87 -25.97 23.51
N ALA A 260 10.02 -26.97 24.36
CA ALA A 260 10.63 -26.87 25.67
C ALA A 260 12.16 -26.88 25.49
N VAL A 261 12.79 -25.71 25.62
CA VAL A 261 14.25 -25.59 25.66
C VAL A 261 14.71 -25.74 27.11
N GLU A 262 15.23 -26.93 27.44
CA GLU A 262 16.24 -27.09 28.49
C GLU A 262 17.55 -26.44 28.00
N TYR A 263 18.09 -25.48 28.75
CA TYR A 263 19.46 -25.42 29.29
C TYR A 263 19.66 -24.09 30.04
#